data_AF-A0A818RGD1-F1
#
_entry.id   AF-A0A818RGD1-F1
#
_cell.length_a   1.000
_cell.length_b   1.000
_cell.length_c   1.000
_cell.angle_alpha   90.00
_cell.angle_beta   90.00
_cell.angle_gamma   90.00
#
_symmetry.space_group_name_H-M   'P 1'
#
loop_
_entity.id
_entity.type
_entity.pdbx_description
1 polymer ?
#
loop_
_entity_poly.entity_id
_entity_poly.type
_entity_poly.pdbx_seq_one_letter_code
_entity_poly.pdbx_strand_id
1 'polypeptide(L)'
;MSTLKLAQCSIIVASIICILQTIPYIIFYDIVSPFGCIIINQGLKYYYSFGYYIFLNGFLPISTSSIFSLLAYRNVRRIIRRQIPIQRRKLDQQLTAMIFVRVILFVAILLPFTLYRIYTVKSTAYPVGSLQYAIVQLITTIVALIMMCNYAFNFYIFFATSSRFRRQLKYLFVKVWWPSLRSWFYSNENRIHPLNIIPNEYSTGLKS
;
A
#
# COMPACT_ATOMS: atom_id res chain seq x y z
N MET A 1 -30.51 11.57 3.03
CA MET A 1 -29.32 10.92 3.62
C MET A 1 -28.07 11.67 3.17
N SER A 2 -27.18 12.05 4.09
CA SER A 2 -25.93 12.73 3.73
C SER A 2 -24.95 11.76 3.03
N THR A 3 -24.28 12.24 1.98
CA THR A 3 -23.30 11.47 1.20
C THR A 3 -22.17 10.87 2.06
N LEU A 4 -21.86 11.52 3.18
CA LEU A 4 -20.84 11.07 4.14
C LEU A 4 -21.26 9.80 4.91
N LYS A 5 -22.53 9.69 5.34
CA LYS A 5 -23.05 8.49 6.00
C LYS A 5 -23.06 7.28 5.05
N LEU A 6 -23.37 7.52 3.78
CA LEU A 6 -23.34 6.48 2.75
C LEU A 6 -21.91 5.96 2.54
N ALA A 7 -20.93 6.86 2.40
CA ALA A 7 -19.53 6.48 2.24
C ALA A 7 -19.00 5.69 3.45
N GLN A 8 -19.34 6.11 4.67
CA GLN A 8 -18.99 5.37 5.88
C GLN A 8 -19.60 3.97 5.91
N CYS A 9 -20.89 3.85 5.57
CA CYS A 9 -21.56 2.56 5.49
C CYS A 9 -20.87 1.64 4.45
N SER A 10 -20.56 2.16 3.26
CA SER A 10 -19.84 1.39 2.23
C SER A 10 -18.47 0.90 2.70
N ILE A 11 -17.72 1.72 3.45
CA ILE A 11 -16.42 1.32 4.01
C ILE A 11 -16.59 0.21 5.05
N ILE A 12 -17.58 0.32 5.94
CA ILE A 12 -17.85 -0.70 6.97
C ILE A 12 -18.24 -2.02 6.33
N VAL A 13 -19.19 -1.99 5.39
CA VAL A 13 -19.63 -3.18 4.66
C VAL A 13 -18.47 -3.83 3.89
N ALA A 14 -17.67 -3.03 3.19
CA ALA A 14 -16.49 -3.54 2.48
C ALA A 14 -15.47 -4.17 3.45
N SER A 15 -15.24 -3.56 4.61
CA SER A 15 -14.33 -4.08 5.64
C SER A 15 -14.81 -5.43 6.20
N ILE A 16 -16.12 -5.55 6.49
CA ILE A 16 -16.73 -6.80 6.96
C ILE A 16 -16.58 -7.90 5.90
N ILE A 17 -16.87 -7.59 4.64
CA ILE A 17 -16.72 -8.54 3.53
C ILE A 17 -15.25 -9.00 3.42
N CYS A 18 -14.29 -8.09 3.50
CA CYS A 18 -12.86 -8.44 3.46
C CYS A 18 -12.46 -9.39 4.60
N ILE A 19 -12.95 -9.15 5.82
CA ILE A 19 -12.66 -10.02 6.98
C ILE A 19 -13.26 -11.41 6.75
N LEU A 20 -14.54 -11.47 6.35
CA LEU A 20 -15.23 -12.74 6.08
C LEU A 20 -14.53 -13.54 4.96
N GLN A 21 -14.06 -12.87 3.92
CA GLN A 21 -13.33 -13.47 2.80
C GLN A 21 -11.98 -14.09 3.22
N THR A 22 -11.41 -13.64 4.34
CA THR A 22 -10.12 -14.11 4.87
C THR A 22 -10.28 -15.33 5.77
N ILE A 23 -11.47 -15.61 6.30
CA ILE A 23 -11.72 -16.77 7.17
C ILE A 23 -11.34 -18.10 6.52
N PRO A 24 -11.69 -18.39 5.25
CA PRO A 24 -11.31 -19.66 4.60
C PRO A 24 -9.80 -19.82 4.46
N TYR A 25 -9.02 -18.73 4.38
CA TYR A 25 -7.56 -18.81 4.38
C TYR A 25 -7.03 -19.43 5.67
N ILE A 26 -7.62 -19.10 6.81
CA ILE A 26 -7.16 -19.60 8.12
C ILE A 26 -7.47 -21.09 8.28
N ILE A 27 -8.60 -21.55 7.74
CA ILE A 27 -9.08 -22.92 7.95
C ILE A 27 -8.39 -23.93 7.01
N PHE A 28 -8.10 -23.53 5.77
CA PHE A 28 -7.66 -24.46 4.71
C PHE A 28 -6.18 -24.35 4.35
N TYR A 29 -5.41 -23.51 5.05
CA TYR A 29 -3.96 -23.48 4.94
C TYR A 29 -3.33 -24.51 5.86
N ASP A 30 -2.45 -25.33 5.31
CA ASP A 30 -1.70 -26.32 6.08
C ASP A 30 -0.25 -26.40 5.59
N ILE A 31 0.63 -26.91 6.45
CA ILE A 31 2.06 -27.04 6.19
C ILE A 31 2.33 -28.46 5.69
N VAL A 32 2.57 -28.58 4.39
CA VAL A 32 2.91 -29.86 3.75
C VAL A 32 4.39 -29.84 3.40
N SER A 33 5.21 -30.63 4.11
CA SER A 33 6.62 -30.82 3.77
C SER A 33 6.75 -31.66 2.49
N PRO A 34 7.62 -31.31 1.51
CA PRO A 34 8.62 -30.22 1.47
C PRO A 34 8.13 -28.89 0.85
N PHE A 35 6.85 -28.76 0.53
CA PHE A 35 6.30 -27.66 -0.26
C PHE A 35 5.93 -26.42 0.57
N GLY A 36 5.94 -26.54 1.91
CA GLY A 36 5.62 -25.45 2.83
C GLY A 36 4.11 -25.25 2.97
N CYS A 37 3.70 -23.99 3.13
CA CYS A 37 2.33 -23.63 3.48
C CYS A 37 1.44 -23.53 2.22
N ILE A 38 0.57 -24.52 2.00
CA ILE A 38 -0.26 -24.64 0.79
C ILE A 38 -1.74 -24.81 1.12
N ILE A 39 -2.60 -24.48 0.15
CA ILE A 39 -4.04 -24.70 0.24
C ILE A 39 -4.31 -26.15 -0.15
N ILE A 40 -4.81 -26.97 0.78
CA ILE A 40 -5.10 -28.40 0.53
C ILE A 40 -6.33 -28.55 -0.38
N ASN A 41 -7.37 -27.74 -0.12
CA ASN A 41 -8.64 -27.88 -0.83
C ASN A 41 -8.52 -27.37 -2.28
N GLN A 42 -8.62 -28.28 -3.25
CA GLN A 42 -8.54 -27.95 -4.68
C GLN A 42 -9.64 -26.97 -5.11
N GLY A 43 -10.89 -27.16 -4.66
CA GLY A 43 -12.00 -26.26 -4.98
C GLY A 43 -11.73 -24.83 -4.52
N LEU A 44 -11.19 -24.68 -3.31
CA LEU A 44 -10.80 -23.38 -2.77
C LEU A 44 -9.62 -22.77 -3.55
N LYS A 45 -8.64 -23.58 -3.96
CA LYS A 45 -7.52 -23.16 -4.80
C LYS A 45 -8.01 -22.60 -6.14
N TYR A 46 -9.01 -23.25 -6.77
CA TYR A 46 -9.66 -22.76 -8.00
C TYR A 46 -10.47 -21.48 -7.77
N TYR A 47 -11.30 -21.44 -6.72
CA TYR A 47 -12.10 -20.27 -6.37
C TYR A 47 -11.23 -19.03 -6.17
N TYR A 48 -10.11 -19.14 -5.44
CA TYR A 48 -9.24 -17.99 -5.24
C TYR A 48 -8.50 -17.60 -6.51
N SER A 49 -7.92 -18.56 -7.22
CA SER A 49 -7.05 -18.26 -8.37
C SER A 49 -7.84 -17.68 -9.55
N PHE A 50 -9.06 -18.17 -9.80
CA PHE A 50 -9.90 -17.67 -10.90
C PHE A 50 -10.97 -16.70 -10.42
N GLY A 51 -11.72 -17.03 -9.37
CA GLY A 51 -12.82 -16.19 -8.89
C GLY A 51 -12.32 -14.91 -8.22
N TYR A 52 -11.60 -15.05 -7.11
CA TYR A 52 -11.22 -13.92 -6.29
C TYR A 52 -10.19 -13.00 -6.96
N TYR A 53 -9.07 -13.54 -7.44
CA TYR A 53 -7.99 -12.70 -7.98
C TYR A 53 -8.37 -12.02 -9.30
N ILE A 54 -9.06 -12.73 -10.21
CA ILE A 54 -9.40 -12.17 -11.53
C ILE A 54 -10.64 -11.28 -11.44
N PHE A 55 -11.72 -11.75 -10.83
CA PHE A 55 -12.98 -10.99 -10.83
C PHE A 55 -13.03 -9.93 -9.73
N LEU A 56 -12.85 -10.33 -8.46
CA LEU A 56 -12.98 -9.39 -7.34
C LEU A 56 -11.81 -8.40 -7.28
N ASN A 57 -10.58 -8.88 -7.41
CA ASN A 57 -9.40 -8.02 -7.35
C ASN A 57 -9.03 -7.41 -8.71
N GLY A 58 -9.37 -8.03 -9.85
CA GLY A 58 -9.06 -7.48 -11.17
C GLY A 58 -10.22 -6.67 -11.76
N PHE A 59 -11.25 -7.37 -12.21
CA PHE A 59 -12.33 -6.79 -13.02
C PHE A 59 -13.16 -5.73 -12.27
N LEU A 60 -13.46 -5.96 -10.99
CA LEU A 60 -14.28 -5.05 -10.19
C LEU A 60 -13.62 -3.67 -9.97
N PRO A 61 -12.36 -3.56 -9.52
CA PRO A 61 -11.71 -2.25 -9.37
C PRO A 61 -11.48 -1.55 -10.72
N ILE A 62 -11.20 -2.29 -11.80
CA ILE A 62 -11.03 -1.71 -13.13
C ILE A 62 -12.36 -1.15 -13.64
N SER A 63 -13.45 -1.91 -13.54
CA SER A 63 -14.77 -1.49 -14.00
C SER A 63 -15.30 -0.30 -13.20
N THR A 64 -15.23 -0.35 -11.87
CA THR A 64 -15.63 0.77 -11.01
C THR A 64 -14.80 2.02 -11.30
N SER A 65 -13.48 1.91 -11.41
CA SER A 65 -12.61 3.05 -11.73
C SER A 65 -12.87 3.61 -13.13
N SER A 66 -13.16 2.75 -14.10
CA SER A 66 -13.52 3.16 -15.46
C SER A 66 -14.84 3.92 -15.48
N ILE A 67 -15.86 3.43 -14.77
CA ILE A 67 -17.15 4.10 -14.61
C ILE A 67 -16.96 5.46 -13.93
N PHE A 68 -16.22 5.53 -12.83
CA PHE A 68 -15.93 6.79 -12.14
C PHE A 68 -15.15 7.77 -13.02
N SER A 69 -14.17 7.30 -13.79
CA SER A 69 -13.41 8.13 -14.72
C SER A 69 -14.30 8.67 -15.85
N LEU A 70 -15.20 7.85 -16.41
CA LEU A 70 -16.17 8.25 -17.42
C LEU A 70 -17.17 9.27 -16.87
N LEU A 71 -17.70 9.03 -15.67
CA LEU A 71 -18.61 9.94 -14.97
C LEU A 71 -17.92 11.27 -14.69
N ALA A 72 -16.68 11.26 -14.21
CA ALA A 72 -15.90 12.46 -13.98
C ALA A 72 -15.67 13.23 -15.30
N TYR A 73 -15.33 12.54 -16.39
CA TYR A 73 -15.18 13.16 -17.70
C TYR A 73 -16.48 13.82 -18.18
N ARG A 74 -17.62 13.13 -18.05
CA ARG A 74 -18.95 13.68 -18.38
C ARG A 74 -19.29 14.90 -17.53
N ASN A 75 -19.01 14.83 -16.22
CA ASN A 75 -19.23 15.95 -15.30
C ASN A 75 -18.36 17.15 -15.67
N VAL A 76 -17.06 16.95 -15.94
CA VAL A 76 -16.16 18.02 -16.40
C VAL A 76 -16.68 18.66 -17.69
N ARG A 77 -17.11 17.87 -18.68
CA ARG A 77 -17.67 18.39 -19.94
C ARG A 77 -18.98 19.17 -19.74
N ARG A 78 -19.80 18.77 -18.76
CA ARG A 78 -21.03 19.49 -18.39
C ARG A 78 -20.72 20.79 -17.63
N ILE A 79 -19.69 20.78 -16.80
CA ILE A 79 -19.24 21.91 -15.99
C ILE A 79 -18.59 23.00 -16.84
N ILE A 80 -17.83 22.64 -17.89
CA ILE A 80 -17.27 23.60 -18.85
C ILE A 80 -18.38 24.47 -19.47
N ARG A 81 -19.58 23.91 -19.66
CA ARG A 81 -20.75 24.66 -20.14
C ARG A 81 -21.41 25.57 -19.08
N ARG A 82 -21.09 25.41 -17.79
CA ARG A 82 -21.74 26.12 -16.67
C ARG A 82 -20.82 27.06 -15.87
N GLN A 83 -19.62 27.40 -16.37
CA GLN A 83 -18.68 28.36 -15.76
C GLN A 83 -18.42 28.17 -14.23
N ILE A 84 -18.15 26.94 -13.79
CA ILE A 84 -17.75 26.69 -12.38
C ILE A 84 -16.26 27.09 -12.18
N PRO A 85 -15.87 27.58 -10.98
CA PRO A 85 -14.50 27.98 -10.66
C PRO A 85 -13.42 26.94 -11.03
N ILE A 86 -12.39 27.42 -11.72
CA ILE A 86 -11.26 26.67 -12.30
C ILE A 86 -10.51 25.81 -11.25
N GLN A 87 -10.49 26.23 -9.98
CA GLN A 87 -9.77 25.53 -8.91
C GLN A 87 -10.37 24.15 -8.57
N ARG A 88 -11.70 24.02 -8.49
CA ARG A 88 -12.33 22.71 -8.20
C ARG A 88 -12.06 21.70 -9.32
N ARG A 89 -12.04 22.15 -10.57
CA ARG A 89 -11.76 21.31 -11.74
C ARG A 89 -10.36 20.68 -11.71
N LYS A 90 -9.33 21.44 -11.31
CA LYS A 90 -7.95 20.90 -11.22
C LYS A 90 -7.82 19.85 -10.13
N LEU A 91 -8.54 20.01 -9.01
CA LEU A 91 -8.54 19.03 -7.91
C LEU A 91 -9.17 17.70 -8.36
N ASP A 92 -10.35 17.75 -8.98
CA ASP A 92 -11.04 16.54 -9.44
C ASP A 92 -10.26 15.82 -10.54
N GLN A 93 -9.64 16.57 -11.47
CA GLN A 93 -8.80 16.01 -12.53
C GLN A 93 -7.52 15.37 -11.98
N GLN A 94 -6.90 15.96 -10.94
CA GLN A 94 -5.75 15.35 -10.28
C GLN A 94 -6.12 14.06 -9.55
N LEU A 95 -7.27 14.04 -8.87
CA LEU A 95 -7.76 12.85 -8.17
C LEU A 95 -8.05 11.70 -9.15
N THR A 96 -8.72 11.99 -10.26
CA THR A 96 -9.04 10.95 -11.26
C THR A 96 -7.82 10.46 -12.00
N ALA A 97 -6.90 11.35 -12.39
CA ALA A 97 -5.62 10.96 -12.98
C ALA A 97 -4.80 10.07 -12.03
N MET A 98 -4.81 10.40 -10.74
CA MET A 98 -4.14 9.58 -9.72
C MET A 98 -4.75 8.17 -9.63
N ILE A 99 -6.07 8.07 -9.55
CA ILE A 99 -6.76 6.78 -9.49
C ILE A 99 -6.48 5.96 -10.75
N PHE A 100 -6.48 6.60 -11.92
CA PHE A 100 -6.21 5.93 -13.19
C PHE A 100 -4.79 5.34 -13.26
N VAL A 101 -3.77 6.11 -12.90
CA VAL A 101 -2.38 5.63 -12.83
C VAL A 101 -2.25 4.47 -11.83
N ARG A 102 -2.93 4.57 -10.68
CA ARG A 102 -2.97 3.49 -9.68
C ARG A 102 -3.55 2.21 -10.23
N VAL A 103 -4.66 2.29 -10.99
CA VAL A 103 -5.30 1.11 -11.60
C VAL A 103 -4.39 0.48 -12.66
N ILE A 104 -3.73 1.28 -13.51
CA ILE A 104 -2.80 0.76 -14.51
C ILE A 104 -1.66 -0.01 -13.84
N LEU A 105 -1.02 0.59 -12.83
CA LEU A 105 0.08 -0.05 -12.10
C LEU A 105 -0.40 -1.30 -11.36
N PHE A 106 -1.57 -1.24 -10.76
CA PHE A 106 -2.19 -2.38 -10.10
C PHE A 106 -2.41 -3.54 -11.07
N VAL A 107 -2.93 -3.28 -12.29
CA VAL A 107 -3.10 -4.31 -13.33
C VAL A 107 -1.76 -4.87 -13.78
N ALA A 108 -0.78 -4.01 -14.05
CA ALA A 108 0.56 -4.43 -14.50
C ALA A 108 1.25 -5.36 -13.48
N ILE A 109 1.04 -5.12 -12.18
CA ILE A 109 1.61 -5.93 -11.09
C ILE A 109 0.79 -7.19 -10.82
N LEU A 110 -0.55 -7.10 -10.91
CA LEU A 110 -1.43 -8.23 -10.62
C LEU A 110 -1.38 -9.30 -11.72
N LEU A 111 -1.19 -8.90 -12.98
CA LEU A 111 -1.18 -9.79 -14.14
C LEU A 111 -0.11 -10.92 -14.04
N PRO A 112 1.18 -10.65 -13.77
CA PRO A 112 2.16 -11.73 -13.62
C PRO A 112 1.82 -12.68 -12.46
N PHE A 113 1.23 -12.15 -11.37
CA PHE A 113 0.77 -12.97 -10.25
C PHE A 113 -0.39 -13.88 -10.64
N THR A 114 -1.40 -13.37 -11.34
CA THR A 114 -2.55 -14.18 -11.77
C THR A 114 -2.15 -15.24 -12.78
N LEU A 115 -1.29 -14.90 -13.76
CA LEU A 115 -0.77 -15.89 -14.71
C LEU A 115 0.00 -17.01 -14.01
N TYR A 116 0.87 -16.67 -13.06
CA TYR A 116 1.60 -17.66 -12.26
C TYR A 116 0.63 -18.56 -11.46
N ARG A 117 -0.40 -17.98 -10.84
CA ARG A 117 -1.42 -18.76 -10.11
C ARG A 117 -2.21 -19.69 -11.03
N ILE A 118 -2.56 -19.26 -12.24
CA ILE A 118 -3.24 -20.12 -13.23
C ILE A 118 -2.31 -21.26 -13.65
N TYR A 119 -1.05 -20.95 -13.95
CA TYR A 119 -0.04 -21.96 -14.31
C TYR A 119 0.10 -23.03 -13.23
N THR A 120 0.22 -22.65 -11.97
CA THR A 120 0.36 -23.60 -10.83
C THR A 120 -0.92 -24.38 -10.48
N VAL A 121 -2.08 -23.93 -10.95
CA VAL A 121 -3.34 -24.68 -10.81
C VAL A 121 -3.50 -25.70 -11.95
N LYS A 122 -3.08 -25.33 -13.17
CA LYS A 122 -3.18 -26.19 -14.35
C LYS A 122 -2.04 -27.20 -14.49
N SER A 123 -0.84 -26.85 -14.02
CA SER A 123 0.29 -27.76 -13.89
C SER A 123 0.03 -28.74 -12.74
N THR A 124 -0.64 -29.84 -13.03
CA THR A 124 -0.87 -30.95 -12.07
C THR A 124 0.38 -31.79 -11.82
N ALA A 125 1.43 -31.62 -12.63
CA ALA A 125 2.73 -32.24 -12.41
C ALA A 125 3.50 -31.46 -11.35
N TYR A 126 3.74 -32.08 -10.20
CA TYR A 126 4.76 -31.60 -9.27
C TYR A 126 6.12 -31.62 -9.99
N PRO A 127 6.97 -30.60 -9.83
CA PRO A 127 8.28 -30.59 -10.45
C PRO A 127 9.07 -31.81 -9.97
N VAL A 128 9.31 -32.76 -10.88
CA VAL A 128 10.00 -34.02 -10.59
C VAL A 128 11.50 -33.77 -10.79
N GLY A 129 12.09 -33.00 -9.87
CA GLY A 129 13.52 -32.67 -9.91
C GLY A 129 13.87 -31.44 -9.08
N SER A 130 15.04 -31.49 -8.43
CA SER A 130 15.57 -30.40 -7.59
C SER A 130 15.75 -29.09 -8.37
N LEU A 131 16.20 -29.16 -9.64
CA LEU A 131 16.36 -28.00 -10.50
C LEU A 131 15.02 -27.32 -10.84
N GLN A 132 14.02 -28.10 -11.23
CA GLN A 132 12.69 -27.57 -11.55
C GLN A 132 12.02 -26.96 -10.32
N TYR A 133 12.19 -27.60 -9.16
CA TYR A 133 11.71 -27.06 -7.89
C TYR A 133 12.36 -25.71 -7.55
N ALA A 134 13.68 -25.59 -7.69
CA ALA A 134 14.39 -24.34 -7.44
C ALA A 134 13.92 -23.20 -8.38
N ILE A 135 13.67 -23.50 -9.66
CA ILE A 135 13.15 -22.53 -10.63
C ILE A 135 11.74 -22.05 -10.23
N VAL A 136 10.84 -22.98 -9.89
CA VAL A 136 9.47 -22.64 -9.46
C VAL A 136 9.50 -21.80 -8.19
N GLN A 137 10.38 -22.13 -7.24
CA GLN A 137 10.54 -21.36 -6.01
C GLN A 137 11.04 -19.95 -6.29
N LEU A 138 12.06 -19.79 -7.15
CA LEU A 138 12.58 -18.49 -7.55
C LEU A 138 11.48 -17.63 -8.21
N ILE A 139 10.72 -18.19 -9.15
CA ILE A 139 9.60 -17.50 -9.81
C ILE A 139 8.56 -17.08 -8.77
N THR A 140 8.21 -17.98 -7.83
CA THR A 140 7.26 -17.67 -6.75
C THR A 140 7.73 -16.48 -5.93
N THR A 141 9.00 -16.46 -5.53
CA THR A 141 9.58 -15.38 -4.73
C THR A 141 9.58 -14.07 -5.51
N ILE A 142 9.98 -14.08 -6.78
CA ILE A 142 9.98 -12.87 -7.64
C ILE A 142 8.56 -12.31 -7.78
N VAL A 143 7.59 -13.16 -8.09
CA VAL A 143 6.18 -12.79 -8.25
C VAL A 143 5.59 -12.27 -6.94
N ALA A 144 5.94 -12.88 -5.80
CA ALA A 144 5.52 -12.40 -4.49
C ALA A 144 6.13 -11.04 -4.14
N LEU A 145 7.42 -10.81 -4.43
CA LEU A 145 8.08 -9.52 -4.23
C LEU A 145 7.43 -8.43 -5.07
N ILE A 146 7.16 -8.70 -6.35
CA ILE A 146 6.45 -7.78 -7.25
C ILE A 146 5.07 -7.41 -6.67
N MET A 147 4.33 -8.40 -6.15
CA MET A 147 3.03 -8.15 -5.52
C MET A 147 3.17 -7.32 -4.23
N MET A 148 4.18 -7.56 -3.41
CA MET A 148 4.44 -6.76 -2.20
C MET A 148 4.84 -5.32 -2.53
N CYS A 149 5.54 -5.07 -3.64
CA CYS A 149 5.85 -3.72 -4.10
C CYS A 149 4.60 -2.89 -4.38
N ASN A 150 3.47 -3.51 -4.74
CA ASN A 150 2.18 -2.81 -4.93
C ASN A 150 1.78 -1.98 -3.70
N TYR A 151 2.01 -2.49 -2.49
CA TYR A 151 1.71 -1.75 -1.26
C TYR A 151 2.57 -0.49 -1.14
N ALA A 152 3.86 -0.58 -1.47
CA ALA A 152 4.77 0.54 -1.45
C ALA A 152 4.46 1.58 -2.55
N PHE A 153 4.09 1.14 -3.75
CA PHE A 153 3.78 2.04 -4.87
C PHE A 153 2.63 2.99 -4.58
N ASN A 154 1.64 2.58 -3.78
CA ASN A 154 0.56 3.50 -3.39
C ASN A 154 1.13 4.80 -2.79
N PHE A 155 2.06 4.70 -1.84
CA PHE A 155 2.70 5.85 -1.22
C PHE A 155 3.44 6.72 -2.24
N TYR A 156 4.24 6.11 -3.12
CA TYR A 156 5.00 6.83 -4.14
C TYR A 156 4.08 7.54 -5.15
N ILE A 157 2.97 6.92 -5.54
CA ILE A 157 1.98 7.55 -6.44
C ILE A 157 1.32 8.75 -5.76
N PHE A 158 0.95 8.65 -4.48
CA PHE A 158 0.43 9.78 -3.70
C PHE A 158 1.45 10.92 -3.65
N PHE A 159 2.73 10.59 -3.42
CA PHE A 159 3.80 11.57 -3.37
C PHE A 159 4.06 12.26 -4.72
N ALA A 160 4.13 11.50 -5.81
CA ALA A 160 4.41 12.04 -7.14
C ALA A 160 3.24 12.88 -7.69
N THR A 161 2.01 12.35 -7.57
CA THR A 161 0.83 12.94 -8.23
C THR A 161 0.23 14.09 -7.43
N SER A 162 0.20 14.02 -6.10
CA SER A 162 -0.50 15.01 -5.27
C SER A 162 0.45 16.09 -4.75
N SER A 163 0.33 17.30 -5.30
CA SER A 163 1.02 18.48 -4.77
C SER A 163 0.53 18.87 -3.36
N ARG A 164 -0.76 18.59 -3.07
CA ARG A 164 -1.35 18.80 -1.74
C ARG A 164 -0.73 17.88 -0.69
N PHE A 165 -0.58 16.59 -1.03
CA PHE A 165 0.06 15.62 -0.14
C PHE A 165 1.51 16.03 0.16
N ARG A 166 2.28 16.44 -0.85
CA ARG A 166 3.65 16.95 -0.66
C ARG A 166 3.71 18.17 0.28
N ARG A 167 2.77 19.10 0.18
CA ARG A 167 2.70 20.27 1.09
C ARG A 167 2.37 19.86 2.53
N GLN A 168 1.40 18.96 2.71
CA GLN A 168 1.03 18.44 4.03
C GLN A 168 2.16 17.64 4.66
N LEU A 169 2.83 16.80 3.87
CA LEU A 169 3.98 16.02 4.32
C LEU A 169 5.13 16.93 4.74
N LYS A 170 5.47 17.95 3.94
CA LYS A 170 6.46 18.97 4.31
C LYS A 170 6.06 19.69 5.60
N TYR A 171 4.79 20.05 5.77
CA TYR A 171 4.31 20.70 7.00
C TYR A 171 4.45 19.79 8.22
N LEU A 172 4.03 18.52 8.14
CA LEU A 172 4.20 17.55 9.22
C LEU A 172 5.69 17.35 9.53
N PHE A 173 6.53 17.23 8.50
CA PHE A 173 7.95 17.02 8.68
C PHE A 173 8.62 18.24 9.35
N VAL A 174 8.36 19.45 8.86
CA VAL A 174 9.00 20.68 9.38
C VAL A 174 8.43 21.12 10.72
N LYS A 175 7.12 20.97 10.95
CA LYS A 175 6.48 21.51 12.16
C LYS A 175 6.37 20.50 13.29
N VAL A 176 6.10 19.24 12.99
CA VAL A 176 5.85 18.22 14.02
C VAL A 176 7.10 17.40 14.26
N TRP A 177 7.73 16.89 13.20
CA TRP A 177 8.86 15.97 13.35
C TRP A 177 10.19 16.67 13.57
N TRP A 178 10.48 17.73 12.82
CA TRP A 178 11.77 18.42 12.86
C TRP A 178 12.13 18.95 14.26
N PRO A 179 11.21 19.55 15.04
CA PRO A 179 11.54 20.01 16.40
C PRO A 179 11.83 18.83 17.35
N SER A 180 11.06 17.75 17.27
CA SER A 180 11.28 16.54 18.09
C SER A 180 12.55 15.79 17.72
N LEU A 181 12.85 15.70 16.42
CA LEU A 181 14.09 15.08 15.96
C LEU A 181 15.28 15.92 16.44
N ARG A 182 15.20 17.25 16.29
CA ARG A 182 16.23 18.18 16.72
C ARG A 182 16.46 18.10 18.23
N SER A 183 15.41 18.09 19.06
CA SER A 183 15.55 17.97 20.51
C SER A 183 16.13 16.61 20.93
N TRP A 184 15.76 15.53 20.25
CA TRP A 184 16.35 14.21 20.47
C TRP A 184 17.85 14.19 20.13
N PHE A 185 18.25 14.78 19.00
CA PHE A 185 19.67 14.89 18.63
C PHE A 185 20.47 15.71 19.65
N TYR A 186 19.99 16.88 20.08
CA TYR A 186 20.67 17.68 21.12
C TYR A 186 20.74 16.97 22.48
N SER A 187 19.70 16.24 22.86
CA SER A 187 19.70 15.48 24.12
C SER A 187 20.68 14.31 24.08
N ASN A 188 20.87 13.69 22.92
CA ASN A 188 21.79 12.57 22.76
C ASN A 188 23.26 13.02 22.66
N GLU A 189 23.52 14.18 22.06
CA GLU A 189 24.86 14.77 21.97
C GLU A 189 25.42 15.18 23.35
N ASN A 190 24.58 15.74 24.23
CA ASN A 190 24.94 16.05 25.62
C ASN A 190 25.19 14.81 26.51
N ARG A 191 24.77 13.61 26.09
CA ARG A 191 25.08 12.35 26.80
C ARG A 191 26.44 11.76 26.43
N ILE A 192 27.01 12.13 25.29
CA ILE A 192 28.25 11.52 24.77
C ILE A 192 29.50 12.29 25.27
N HIS A 193 29.35 13.56 25.67
CA HIS A 193 30.40 14.32 26.35
C HIS A 193 29.84 14.99 27.61
N PRO A 194 29.88 14.34 28.79
CA PRO A 194 29.79 15.10 30.03
C PRO A 194 31.02 16.00 30.08
N LEU A 195 30.82 17.31 29.86
CA LEU A 195 31.80 18.32 30.21
C LEU A 195 32.17 18.07 31.68
N ASN A 196 33.38 17.54 31.90
CA ASN A 196 34.07 17.55 33.17
C ASN A 196 34.29 19.01 33.56
N ILE A 197 33.26 19.63 34.13
CA ILE A 197 33.40 20.85 34.90
C ILE A 197 34.03 20.40 36.21
N ILE A 198 35.35 20.36 36.24
CA ILE A 198 36.12 20.27 37.47
C ILE A 198 35.84 21.58 38.22
N PRO A 199 35.23 21.56 39.43
CA PRO A 199 35.16 22.75 40.24
C PRO A 199 36.58 23.05 40.75
N ASN A 200 37.15 24.19 40.33
CA ASN A 200 38.39 24.69 40.90
C ASN A 200 38.15 25.07 42.37
N GLU A 201 38.57 24.14 43.21
CA GLU A 201 38.89 24.33 44.62
C GLU A 201 40.19 25.16 44.74
N TYR A 202 40.23 26.07 45.73
CA TYR A 202 41.38 26.84 46.27
C TYR A 202 41.91 28.10 45.56
N SER A 203 41.69 29.24 46.23
CA SER A 203 42.70 30.29 46.50
C SER A 203 42.07 31.36 47.41
N THR A 204 41.89 31.05 48.69
CA THR A 204 42.63 31.67 49.83
C THR A 204 42.31 33.14 50.08
N GLY A 205 41.45 33.38 51.08
CA GLY A 205 41.55 34.56 51.94
C GLY A 205 42.18 34.14 53.28
N LEU A 206 43.18 34.88 53.75
CA LEU A 206 43.73 34.96 55.13
C LEU A 206 45.11 35.63 54.97
N LYS A 207 45.60 36.57 55.77
CA LYS A 207 45.18 37.46 56.86
C LYS A 207 46.45 38.28 57.17
N SER A 208 46.24 39.46 57.76
CA SER A 208 47.18 40.35 58.47
C SER A 208 48.33 40.98 57.68
#